data_AF-A0A3P3W658-F1
#
_entry.id   AF-A0A3P3W658-F1
#
_cell.length_a   1.000
_cell.length_b   1.000
_cell.length_c   1.000
_cell.angle_alpha   90.00
_cell.angle_beta   90.00
_cell.angle_gamma   90.00
#
_symmetry.space_group_name_H-M   'P 1'
#
loop_
_entity.id
_entity.type
_entity.pdbx_description
1 polymer ?
#
loop_
_entity_poly.entity_id
_entity_poly.type
_entity_poly.pdbx_seq_one_letter_code
_entity_poly.pdbx_strand_id
1 'polypeptide(L)'
;MKHFYFLFLFVISFAVFGQKYIPDRIQLNGNEYDYRFHHLEQYFNYYPDKRIVQNKDSTIVNRGYVAFYEIFENELYLRDIKIENVKDSTGYVSVREKFSPSTEERIPLRWVNGVIQIGLGVDDFKNDSLRPLNENNLIFEIQRGKVNRKVQFNKDEMRIFKNIQWNKFRTTNDYLSIYRKLQNRGLSESEINVHIYNNVLYYSKNIFIRK
;
A
#
# COMPACT_ATOMS: atom_id res chain seq x y z
N MET A 1 -28.59 -18.00 37.89
CA MET A 1 -28.01 -16.68 37.55
C MET A 1 -26.66 -16.76 36.83
N LYS A 2 -25.72 -17.64 37.20
CA LYS A 2 -24.39 -17.74 36.53
C LYS A 2 -24.45 -18.11 35.03
N HIS A 3 -25.41 -18.95 34.61
CA HIS A 3 -25.58 -19.32 33.19
C HIS A 3 -26.13 -18.20 32.30
N PHE A 4 -26.81 -17.20 32.89
CA PHE A 4 -27.35 -16.06 32.14
C PHE A 4 -26.25 -15.07 31.72
N TYR A 5 -25.26 -14.85 32.61
CA TYR A 5 -24.08 -14.04 32.31
C TYR A 5 -23.18 -14.66 31.22
N PHE A 6 -23.11 -15.99 31.16
CA PHE A 6 -22.35 -16.69 30.13
C PHE A 6 -22.98 -16.53 28.74
N LEU A 7 -24.31 -16.59 28.66
CA LEU A 7 -25.04 -16.36 27.42
C LEU A 7 -24.92 -14.91 26.94
N PHE A 8 -24.94 -13.94 27.87
CA PHE A 8 -24.78 -12.52 27.57
C PHE A 8 -23.36 -12.18 27.06
N LEU A 9 -22.31 -12.76 27.67
CA LEU A 9 -20.93 -12.65 27.18
C LEU A 9 -20.73 -13.30 25.81
N PHE A 10 -21.43 -14.41 25.53
CA PHE A 10 -21.35 -15.09 24.23
C PHE A 10 -21.93 -14.21 23.10
N VAL A 11 -23.03 -13.49 23.34
CA VAL A 11 -23.67 -12.63 22.32
C VAL A 11 -22.86 -11.37 22.01
N ILE A 12 -22.16 -10.80 22.98
CA ILE A 12 -21.29 -9.61 22.77
C ILE A 12 -20.01 -9.97 21.99
N SER A 13 -19.59 -11.25 22.03
CA SER A 13 -18.39 -11.74 21.33
C SER A 13 -18.45 -11.66 19.80
N PHE A 14 -19.63 -11.50 19.19
CA PHE A 14 -19.79 -11.58 17.73
C PHE A 14 -19.75 -10.23 17.01
N ALA A 15 -19.62 -9.11 17.73
CA ALA A 15 -19.57 -7.78 17.12
C ALA A 15 -18.12 -7.29 16.92
N VAL A 16 -17.29 -8.07 16.22
CA VAL A 16 -16.00 -7.56 15.72
C VAL A 16 -16.28 -6.82 14.41
N PHE A 17 -16.48 -5.50 14.50
CA PHE A 17 -16.59 -4.65 13.32
C PHE A 17 -15.22 -4.56 12.62
N GLY A 18 -15.07 -5.29 11.53
CA GLY A 18 -13.89 -5.18 10.66
C GLY A 18 -13.85 -3.81 9.99
N GLN A 19 -12.71 -3.12 10.09
CA GLN A 19 -12.49 -1.86 9.39
C GLN A 19 -12.31 -2.13 7.89
N LYS A 20 -13.04 -1.40 7.04
CA LYS A 20 -12.95 -1.52 5.59
C LYS A 20 -11.69 -0.82 5.08
N TYR A 21 -10.79 -1.57 4.46
CA TYR A 21 -9.64 -1.00 3.75
C TYR A 21 -10.07 -0.35 2.43
N ILE A 22 -9.60 0.87 2.19
CA ILE A 22 -9.80 1.60 0.95
C ILE A 22 -8.42 1.79 0.27
N PRO A 23 -8.18 1.16 -0.89
CA PRO A 23 -6.93 1.34 -1.63
C PRO A 23 -6.85 2.76 -2.19
N ASP A 24 -5.61 3.22 -2.39
CA ASP A 24 -5.39 4.37 -3.25
C ASP A 24 -5.73 4.00 -4.70
N ARG A 25 -5.72 4.98 -5.59
CA ARG A 25 -6.01 4.79 -7.02
C ARG A 25 -4.81 5.11 -7.86
N ILE A 26 -4.60 4.39 -8.94
CA ILE A 26 -3.57 4.71 -9.94
C ILE A 26 -4.14 4.63 -11.36
N GLN A 27 -3.91 5.66 -12.15
CA GLN A 27 -4.32 5.71 -13.54
C GLN A 27 -3.17 5.31 -14.47
N LEU A 28 -3.43 4.39 -15.40
CA LEU A 28 -2.53 3.98 -16.47
C LEU A 28 -3.27 4.01 -17.81
N ASN A 29 -2.77 4.74 -18.80
CA ASN A 29 -3.36 4.79 -20.14
C ASN A 29 -4.89 5.05 -20.14
N GLY A 30 -5.34 5.96 -19.28
CA GLY A 30 -6.76 6.27 -19.13
C GLY A 30 -7.54 5.38 -18.14
N ASN A 31 -7.07 4.18 -17.83
CA ASN A 31 -7.76 3.24 -16.94
C ASN A 31 -7.32 3.41 -15.48
N GLU A 32 -8.26 3.29 -14.54
CA GLU A 32 -7.99 3.40 -13.10
C GLU A 32 -7.92 2.02 -12.43
N TYR A 33 -6.97 1.84 -11.52
CA TYR A 33 -6.71 0.60 -10.81
C TYR A 33 -6.57 0.84 -9.30
N ASP A 34 -6.82 -0.20 -8.51
CA ASP A 34 -6.49 -0.23 -7.09
C ASP A 34 -4.97 -0.14 -6.89
N TYR A 35 -4.55 0.69 -5.92
CA TYR A 35 -3.15 0.94 -5.64
C TYR A 35 -2.84 0.86 -4.13
N ARG A 36 -1.84 0.03 -3.78
CA ARG A 36 -1.61 -0.40 -2.39
C ARG A 36 -0.23 -0.03 -1.82
N PHE A 37 0.50 0.90 -2.45
CA PHE A 37 1.88 1.28 -2.06
C PHE A 37 1.99 2.55 -1.20
N HIS A 38 0.90 3.31 -1.03
CA HIS A 38 0.76 4.41 -0.05
C HIS A 38 1.94 5.38 0.05
N HIS A 39 2.44 5.88 -1.08
CA HIS A 39 3.64 6.75 -1.14
C HIS A 39 3.52 8.05 -0.35
N LEU A 40 2.31 8.59 -0.21
CA LEU A 40 2.08 9.76 0.62
C LEU A 40 2.33 9.50 2.11
N GLU A 41 2.07 8.29 2.62
CA GLU A 41 2.38 7.96 4.01
C GLU A 41 3.89 7.96 4.26
N GLN A 42 4.69 7.54 3.27
CA GLN A 42 6.13 7.67 3.35
C GLN A 42 6.54 9.14 3.46
N TYR A 43 5.94 10.02 2.66
CA TYR A 43 6.20 11.46 2.71
C TYR A 43 5.82 12.06 4.07
N PHE A 44 4.62 11.74 4.59
CA PHE A 44 4.15 12.27 5.88
C PHE A 44 4.96 11.75 7.08
N ASN A 45 5.56 10.57 6.99
CA ASN A 45 6.48 10.11 8.03
C ASN A 45 7.73 11.00 8.15
N TYR A 46 8.18 11.62 7.06
CA TYR A 46 9.28 12.60 7.07
C TYR A 46 8.79 14.03 7.32
N TYR A 47 7.57 14.35 6.90
CA TYR A 47 6.98 15.69 7.00
C TYR A 47 5.58 15.62 7.64
N PRO A 48 5.49 15.32 8.96
CA PRO A 48 4.21 15.09 9.62
C PRO A 48 3.28 16.31 9.58
N ASP A 49 3.84 17.52 9.67
CA ASP A 49 3.08 18.79 9.63
C ASP A 49 2.46 19.08 8.26
N LYS A 50 2.87 18.35 7.21
CA LYS A 50 2.29 18.48 5.87
C LYS A 50 1.08 17.57 5.65
N ARG A 51 0.72 16.75 6.64
CA ARG A 51 -0.42 15.84 6.55
C ARG A 51 -1.73 16.62 6.58
N ILE A 52 -2.57 16.41 5.56
CA ILE A 52 -3.83 17.17 5.38
C ILE A 52 -4.92 16.70 6.33
N VAL A 53 -4.91 15.41 6.68
CA VAL A 53 -5.92 14.76 7.52
C VAL A 53 -5.20 13.98 8.61
N GLN A 54 -5.55 14.21 9.86
CA GLN A 54 -5.00 13.41 10.95
C GLN A 54 -5.40 11.94 10.77
N ASN A 55 -4.43 11.04 10.93
CA ASN A 55 -4.74 9.62 10.92
C ASN A 55 -5.54 9.30 12.18
N LYS A 56 -6.64 8.54 12.07
CA LYS A 56 -7.45 8.16 13.23
C LYS A 56 -6.69 7.19 14.14
N ASP A 57 -5.75 6.44 13.57
CA ASP A 57 -4.85 5.56 14.30
C ASP A 57 -3.47 5.48 13.61
N SER A 58 -2.61 4.53 13.98
CA SER A 58 -1.31 4.33 13.32
C SER A 58 -1.37 3.38 12.12
N THR A 59 -2.56 3.01 11.66
CA THR A 59 -2.76 1.99 10.63
C THR A 59 -2.94 2.60 9.26
N ILE A 60 -2.71 1.77 8.24
CA ILE A 60 -2.94 2.14 6.85
C ILE A 60 -4.43 2.12 6.47
N VAL A 61 -5.30 1.60 7.34
CA VAL A 61 -6.73 1.46 7.06
C VAL A 61 -7.45 2.79 7.26
N ASN A 62 -7.02 3.59 8.24
CA ASN A 62 -7.72 4.81 8.65
C ASN A 62 -7.00 6.12 8.26
N ARG A 63 -6.29 6.12 7.12
CA ARG A 63 -5.51 7.28 6.64
C ARG A 63 -6.31 8.57 6.55
N GLY A 64 -7.63 8.47 6.38
CA GLY A 64 -8.56 9.60 6.28
C GLY A 64 -8.61 10.24 4.88
N TYR A 65 -7.92 9.67 3.91
CA TYR A 65 -7.89 10.12 2.52
C TYR A 65 -7.66 8.97 1.55
N VAL A 66 -7.95 9.20 0.27
CA VAL A 66 -7.59 8.36 -0.87
C VAL A 66 -6.72 9.18 -1.81
N ALA A 67 -5.50 8.68 -2.09
CA ALA A 67 -4.62 9.32 -3.06
C ALA A 67 -4.91 8.80 -4.48
N PHE A 68 -4.84 9.68 -5.47
CA PHE A 68 -4.98 9.35 -6.87
C PHE A 68 -3.66 9.63 -7.57
N TYR A 69 -3.00 8.56 -8.01
CA TYR A 69 -1.75 8.60 -8.73
C TYR A 69 -1.97 8.40 -10.23
N GLU A 70 -0.96 8.74 -11.03
CA GLU A 70 -0.96 8.53 -12.47
C GLU A 70 0.46 8.18 -12.91
N ILE A 71 0.59 7.20 -13.81
CA ILE A 71 1.82 7.06 -14.60
C ILE A 71 1.56 7.67 -15.97
N PHE A 72 2.23 8.77 -16.25
CA PHE A 72 2.12 9.51 -17.51
C PHE A 72 3.54 9.81 -18.02
N GLU A 73 3.78 9.62 -19.31
CA GLU A 73 5.10 9.88 -19.93
C GLU A 73 6.30 9.26 -19.17
N ASN A 74 6.15 8.02 -18.68
CA ASN A 74 7.15 7.32 -17.89
C ASN A 74 7.54 8.01 -16.56
N GLU A 75 6.67 8.85 -16.01
CA GLU A 75 6.84 9.42 -14.68
C GLU A 75 5.60 9.15 -13.81
N LEU A 76 5.84 8.98 -12.51
CA LEU A 76 4.82 8.76 -11.50
C LEU A 76 4.43 10.10 -10.86
N TYR A 77 3.15 10.41 -10.89
CA TYR A 77 2.58 11.63 -10.36
C TYR A 77 1.53 11.35 -9.30
N LEU A 78 1.35 12.32 -8.41
CA LEU A 78 0.14 12.50 -7.64
C LEU A 78 -0.77 13.49 -8.38
N ARG A 79 -1.96 13.03 -8.76
CA ARG A 79 -2.97 13.80 -9.46
C ARG A 79 -3.94 14.48 -8.49
N ASP A 80 -4.37 13.76 -7.46
CA ASP A 80 -5.37 14.26 -6.52
C ASP A 80 -5.26 13.59 -5.15
N ILE A 81 -5.82 14.23 -4.13
CA ILE A 81 -6.04 13.67 -2.80
C ILE A 81 -7.48 13.98 -2.44
N LYS A 82 -8.26 12.95 -2.13
CA LYS A 82 -9.66 13.13 -1.75
C LYS A 82 -9.94 12.64 -0.34
N ILE A 83 -10.87 13.31 0.32
CA ILE A 83 -11.37 12.94 1.66
C ILE A 83 -12.88 12.70 1.59
N GLU A 84 -13.41 11.91 2.50
CA GLU A 84 -14.84 11.69 2.63
C GLU A 84 -15.56 13.01 2.98
N ASN A 85 -16.67 13.29 2.29
CA ASN A 85 -17.47 14.48 2.54
C ASN A 85 -18.33 14.26 3.78
N VAL A 86 -18.01 14.96 4.86
CA VAL A 86 -18.78 14.86 6.11
C VAL A 86 -20.25 15.35 5.95
N LYS A 87 -20.53 16.17 4.92
CA LYS A 87 -21.88 16.70 4.65
C LYS A 87 -22.72 15.82 3.72
N ASP A 88 -22.09 14.92 2.97
CA ASP A 88 -22.75 14.03 2.02
C ASP A 88 -22.06 12.66 2.10
N SER A 89 -22.73 11.69 2.74
CA SER A 89 -22.19 10.36 3.05
C SER A 89 -21.80 9.52 1.83
N THR A 90 -21.97 10.04 0.62
CA THR A 90 -21.60 9.38 -0.64
C THR A 90 -20.47 10.08 -1.41
N GLY A 91 -20.08 11.29 -0.99
CA GLY A 91 -19.16 12.13 -1.76
C GLY A 91 -17.70 12.07 -1.29
N TYR A 92 -16.76 12.15 -2.22
CA TYR A 92 -15.37 12.47 -1.96
C TYR A 92 -15.06 13.89 -2.43
N VAL A 93 -14.37 14.70 -1.62
CA VAL A 93 -13.97 16.07 -1.96
C VAL A 93 -12.45 16.14 -2.14
N SER A 94 -12.00 16.78 -3.22
CA SER A 94 -10.57 17.04 -3.44
C SER A 94 -10.04 18.02 -2.40
N VAL A 95 -8.87 17.70 -1.84
CA VAL A 95 -8.11 18.55 -0.91
C VAL A 95 -6.68 18.76 -1.39
N ARG A 96 -6.43 18.54 -2.68
CA ARG A 96 -5.12 18.64 -3.32
C ARG A 96 -4.44 19.98 -3.06
N GLU A 97 -5.19 21.08 -3.11
CA GLU A 97 -4.68 22.43 -2.87
C GLU A 97 -4.12 22.63 -1.45
N LYS A 98 -4.60 21.86 -0.47
CA LYS A 98 -4.04 21.87 0.90
C LYS A 98 -2.70 21.15 0.97
N PHE A 99 -2.44 20.20 0.07
CA PHE A 99 -1.16 19.49 -0.02
C PHE A 99 -0.11 20.27 -0.80
N SER A 100 -0.52 20.76 -1.97
CA SER A 100 0.31 21.58 -2.84
C SER A 100 -0.56 22.70 -3.38
N PRO A 101 -0.30 23.96 -2.99
CA PRO A 101 -1.02 25.11 -3.52
C PRO A 101 -0.66 25.42 -4.99
N SER A 102 0.18 24.60 -5.62
CA SER A 102 0.55 24.72 -7.02
C SER A 102 -0.65 24.54 -7.96
N THR A 103 -0.70 25.33 -9.02
CA THR A 103 -1.67 25.19 -10.11
C THR A 103 -1.33 24.02 -11.04
N GLU A 104 -0.16 23.40 -10.91
CA GLU A 104 0.23 22.22 -11.69
C GLU A 104 -0.75 21.08 -11.44
N GLU A 105 -1.35 20.51 -12.49
CA GLU A 105 -2.32 19.41 -12.36
C GLU A 105 -1.71 18.11 -11.81
N ARG A 106 -0.40 17.93 -11.97
CA ARG A 106 0.34 16.71 -11.62
C ARG A 106 1.56 17.03 -10.79
N ILE A 107 1.67 16.41 -9.61
CA ILE A 107 2.80 16.60 -8.71
C ILE A 107 3.76 15.42 -8.88
N PRO A 108 5.00 15.63 -9.39
CA PRO A 108 5.93 14.53 -9.63
C PRO A 108 6.41 13.91 -8.32
N LEU A 109 6.30 12.59 -8.20
CA LEU A 109 6.67 11.84 -7.01
C LEU A 109 8.16 11.51 -6.97
N ARG A 110 9.01 12.54 -7.00
CA ARG A 110 10.48 12.41 -7.11
C ARG A 110 11.14 11.66 -5.94
N TRP A 111 10.45 11.50 -4.82
CA TRP A 111 10.95 10.74 -3.67
C TRP A 111 10.71 9.23 -3.79
N VAL A 112 9.87 8.79 -4.73
CA VAL A 112 9.52 7.37 -4.88
C VAL A 112 10.65 6.63 -5.61
N ASN A 113 11.09 5.52 -5.00
CA ASN A 113 12.05 4.59 -5.55
C ASN A 113 11.59 3.16 -5.24
N GLY A 114 11.83 2.24 -6.17
CA GLY A 114 11.66 0.80 -5.99
C GLY A 114 10.73 0.15 -6.99
N VAL A 115 10.18 -1.00 -6.61
CA VAL A 115 9.33 -1.82 -7.47
C VAL A 115 7.88 -1.69 -7.00
N ILE A 116 6.99 -1.25 -7.89
CA ILE A 116 5.56 -1.19 -7.62
C ILE A 116 4.81 -2.23 -8.44
N GLN A 117 3.72 -2.74 -7.87
CA GLN A 117 2.83 -3.73 -8.48
C GLN A 117 1.44 -3.13 -8.68
N ILE A 118 0.87 -3.37 -9.86
CA ILE A 118 -0.52 -3.07 -10.19
C ILE A 118 -1.17 -4.38 -10.64
N GLY A 119 -2.14 -4.85 -9.87
CA GLY A 119 -2.93 -6.02 -10.20
C GLY A 119 -3.86 -5.74 -11.38
N LEU A 120 -3.94 -6.68 -12.31
CA LEU A 120 -4.88 -6.65 -13.43
C LEU A 120 -5.94 -7.74 -13.24
N GLY A 121 -7.17 -7.43 -13.67
CA GLY A 121 -8.31 -8.33 -13.58
C GLY A 121 -9.09 -8.17 -12.28
N VAL A 122 -9.87 -9.19 -11.94
CA VAL A 122 -10.69 -9.21 -10.72
C VAL A 122 -9.82 -9.58 -9.53
N ASP A 123 -9.91 -8.80 -8.46
CA ASP A 123 -9.21 -9.06 -7.21
C ASP A 123 -9.77 -10.33 -6.52
N ASP A 124 -8.92 -11.34 -6.29
CA ASP A 124 -9.27 -12.53 -5.50
C ASP A 124 -8.73 -12.43 -4.06
N PHE A 125 -9.64 -12.18 -3.10
CA PHE A 125 -9.32 -12.03 -1.68
C PHE A 125 -9.49 -13.32 -0.85
N LYS A 126 -9.59 -14.51 -1.47
CA LYS A 126 -9.86 -15.77 -0.74
C LYS A 126 -8.93 -16.04 0.45
N ASN A 127 -7.69 -15.55 0.39
CA ASN A 127 -6.64 -15.88 1.38
C ASN A 127 -6.13 -14.67 2.20
N ASP A 128 -6.33 -13.44 1.73
CA ASP A 128 -5.85 -12.21 2.39
C ASP A 128 -6.81 -11.07 2.04
N SER A 129 -7.45 -10.47 3.04
CA SER A 129 -8.43 -9.40 2.85
C SER A 129 -7.82 -8.07 2.40
N LEU A 130 -6.49 -7.94 2.49
CA LEU A 130 -5.75 -6.73 2.14
C LEU A 130 -4.90 -6.91 0.88
N ARG A 131 -4.59 -8.15 0.48
CA ARG A 131 -3.74 -8.44 -0.69
C ARG A 131 -4.43 -9.43 -1.62
N PRO A 132 -5.08 -8.93 -2.68
CA PRO A 132 -5.71 -9.81 -3.64
C PRO A 132 -4.65 -10.60 -4.40
N LEU A 133 -5.02 -11.80 -4.82
CA LEU A 133 -4.31 -12.52 -5.86
C LEU A 133 -4.82 -12.02 -7.21
N ASN A 134 -3.91 -11.53 -8.04
CA ASN A 134 -4.22 -11.10 -9.40
C ASN A 134 -3.65 -12.11 -10.39
N GLU A 135 -4.44 -12.45 -11.43
CA GLU A 135 -4.00 -13.35 -12.50
C GLU A 135 -2.85 -12.77 -13.30
N ASN A 136 -2.89 -11.45 -13.53
CA ASN A 136 -1.89 -10.69 -14.25
C ASN A 136 -1.46 -9.48 -13.43
N ASN A 137 -0.19 -9.10 -13.54
CA ASN A 137 0.41 -8.05 -12.74
C ASN A 137 1.30 -7.18 -13.63
N LEU A 138 1.13 -5.86 -13.57
CA LEU A 138 2.09 -4.92 -14.12
C LEU A 138 3.06 -4.50 -13.02
N ILE A 139 4.34 -4.71 -13.29
CA ILE A 139 5.43 -4.32 -12.42
C ILE A 139 6.17 -3.15 -13.05
N PHE A 140 6.36 -2.10 -12.27
CA PHE A 140 7.14 -0.94 -12.66
C PHE A 140 8.35 -0.81 -11.75
N GLU A 141 9.50 -0.62 -12.37
CA GLU A 141 10.71 -0.17 -11.70
C GLU A 141 10.76 1.35 -11.74
N ILE A 142 10.77 1.97 -10.57
CA ILE A 142 10.73 3.42 -10.40
C ILE A 142 11.99 3.91 -9.72
N GLN A 143 12.63 4.93 -10.29
CA GLN A 143 13.75 5.63 -9.69
C GLN A 143 13.50 7.13 -9.74
N ARG A 144 13.46 7.76 -8.56
CA ARG A 144 13.15 9.19 -8.39
C ARG A 144 11.88 9.61 -9.13
N GLY A 145 10.83 8.80 -9.01
CA GLY A 145 9.56 9.01 -9.71
C GLY A 145 9.56 8.63 -11.20
N LYS A 146 10.70 8.32 -11.82
CA LYS A 146 10.78 7.91 -13.23
C LYS A 146 10.63 6.41 -13.39
N VAL A 147 9.82 5.98 -14.33
CA VAL A 147 9.66 4.59 -14.73
C VAL A 147 10.81 4.20 -15.66
N ASN A 148 11.71 3.36 -15.14
CA ASN A 148 12.85 2.85 -15.91
C ASN A 148 12.51 1.55 -16.64
N ARG A 149 11.59 0.76 -16.08
CA ARG A 149 11.22 -0.55 -16.61
C ARG A 149 9.76 -0.84 -16.31
N LYS A 150 9.10 -1.49 -17.28
CA LYS A 150 7.77 -2.07 -17.15
C LYS A 150 7.84 -3.53 -17.57
N VAL A 151 7.30 -4.43 -16.74
CA VAL A 151 7.21 -5.86 -17.04
C VAL A 151 5.81 -6.34 -16.66
N GLN A 152 5.23 -7.22 -17.47
CA GLN A 152 4.00 -7.92 -17.11
C GLN A 152 4.36 -9.33 -16.65
N PHE A 153 3.77 -9.75 -15.53
CA PHE A 153 3.89 -11.10 -15.01
C PHE A 153 2.51 -11.72 -14.86
N ASN A 154 2.36 -12.98 -15.25
CA ASN A 154 1.25 -13.80 -14.77
C ASN A 154 1.47 -14.19 -13.29
N LYS A 155 0.49 -14.84 -12.68
CA LYS A 155 0.52 -15.27 -11.27
C LYS A 155 1.76 -16.11 -10.91
N ASP A 156 2.16 -17.04 -11.76
CA ASP A 156 3.31 -17.93 -11.48
C ASP A 156 4.65 -17.19 -11.64
N GLU A 157 4.79 -16.39 -12.68
CA GLU A 157 5.95 -15.52 -12.88
C GLU A 157 6.09 -14.51 -11.73
N MET A 158 4.96 -13.97 -11.24
CA MET A 158 4.95 -13.06 -10.11
C MET A 158 5.44 -13.74 -8.83
N ARG A 159 5.04 -15.00 -8.60
CA ARG A 159 5.54 -15.81 -7.46
C ARG A 159 7.04 -16.05 -7.58
N ILE A 160 7.53 -16.43 -8.76
CA ILE A 160 8.97 -16.62 -9.02
C ILE A 160 9.73 -15.31 -8.78
N PHE A 161 9.22 -14.19 -9.30
CA PHE A 161 9.81 -12.87 -9.11
C PHE A 161 9.89 -12.48 -7.62
N LYS A 162 8.82 -12.66 -6.85
CA LYS A 162 8.84 -12.42 -5.39
C LYS A 162 9.86 -13.29 -4.67
N ASN A 163 10.00 -14.57 -5.04
CA ASN A 163 11.01 -15.47 -4.47
C ASN A 163 12.43 -14.98 -4.76
N ILE A 164 12.70 -14.50 -5.98
CA ILE A 164 13.99 -13.92 -6.35
C ILE A 164 14.26 -12.66 -5.51
N GLN A 165 13.28 -11.74 -5.42
CA GLN A 165 13.40 -10.53 -4.59
C GLN A 165 13.63 -10.88 -3.12
N TRP A 166 12.94 -11.89 -2.59
CA TRP A 166 13.09 -12.37 -1.22
C TRP A 166 14.49 -12.89 -0.94
N ASN A 167 15.00 -13.78 -1.79
CA ASN A 167 16.33 -14.34 -1.64
C ASN A 167 17.41 -13.26 -1.69
N LYS A 168 17.27 -12.27 -2.57
CA LYS A 168 18.17 -11.12 -2.63
C LYS A 168 18.03 -10.21 -1.41
N PHE A 169 16.80 -9.97 -0.94
CA PHE A 169 16.56 -9.06 0.18
C PHE A 169 17.13 -9.60 1.50
N ARG A 170 16.98 -10.90 1.75
CA ARG A 170 17.47 -11.55 2.97
C ARG A 170 18.97 -11.41 3.22
N THR A 171 19.76 -11.18 2.18
CA THR A 171 21.21 -11.00 2.30
C THR A 171 21.62 -9.56 2.61
N THR A 172 20.66 -8.64 2.75
CA THR A 172 20.93 -7.22 2.98
C THR A 172 20.90 -6.83 4.46
N ASN A 173 21.57 -5.73 4.80
CA ASN A 173 21.50 -5.12 6.13
C ASN A 173 20.09 -4.55 6.43
N ASP A 174 19.35 -4.13 5.40
CA ASP A 174 17.97 -3.67 5.52
C ASP A 174 17.07 -4.78 6.06
N TYR A 175 17.24 -6.01 5.57
CA TYR A 175 16.52 -7.17 6.10
C TYR A 175 16.80 -7.39 7.59
N LEU A 176 18.07 -7.38 8.00
CA LEU A 176 18.45 -7.57 9.41
C LEU A 176 17.83 -6.49 10.32
N SER A 177 17.80 -5.24 9.86
CA SER A 177 17.19 -4.12 10.57
C SER A 177 15.68 -4.31 10.77
N ILE A 178 14.98 -4.70 9.71
CA ILE A 178 13.52 -4.94 9.76
C ILE A 178 13.21 -6.16 10.62
N TYR A 179 13.98 -7.24 10.47
CA TYR A 179 13.82 -8.46 11.26
C TYR A 179 13.92 -8.15 12.76
N ARG A 180 15.00 -7.48 13.19
CA ARG A 180 15.19 -7.08 14.61
C ARG A 180 14.08 -6.16 15.10
N LYS A 181 13.63 -5.21 14.28
CA LYS A 181 12.50 -4.32 14.64
C LYS A 181 11.21 -5.10 14.90
N LEU A 182 10.91 -6.12 14.10
CA LEU A 182 9.72 -6.94 14.26
C LEU A 182 9.87 -7.93 15.42
N GLN A 183 11.06 -8.49 15.62
CA GLN A 183 11.38 -9.33 16.77
C GLN A 183 11.22 -8.57 18.10
N ASN A 184 11.71 -7.32 18.17
CA ASN A 184 11.53 -6.47 19.35
C ASN A 184 10.06 -6.10 19.63
N ARG A 185 9.17 -6.30 18.66
CA ARG A 185 7.71 -6.16 18.83
C ARG A 185 7.02 -7.45 19.28
N GLY A 186 7.79 -8.51 19.54
CA GLY A 186 7.30 -9.78 20.06
C GLY A 186 6.85 -10.78 19.00
N LEU A 187 7.11 -10.54 17.70
CA LEU A 187 6.76 -11.50 16.65
C LEU A 187 7.74 -12.69 16.67
N SER A 188 7.21 -13.89 16.43
CA SER A 188 7.99 -15.09 16.21
C SER A 188 8.72 -15.06 14.86
N GLU A 189 9.77 -15.88 14.71
CA GLU A 189 10.52 -15.96 13.46
C GLU A 189 9.65 -16.27 12.23
N SER A 190 8.68 -17.18 12.37
CA SER A 190 7.77 -17.55 11.29
C SER A 190 6.88 -16.37 10.87
N GLU A 191 6.31 -15.64 11.84
CA GLU A 191 5.50 -14.45 11.59
C GLU A 191 6.32 -13.35 10.91
N ILE A 192 7.56 -13.14 11.35
CA ILE A 192 8.48 -12.17 10.75
C ILE A 192 8.76 -12.53 9.28
N ASN A 193 9.12 -13.79 9.02
CA ASN A 193 9.44 -14.25 7.67
C ASN A 193 8.24 -14.13 6.73
N VAL A 194 7.05 -14.54 7.17
CA VAL A 194 5.81 -14.40 6.39
C VAL A 194 5.51 -12.92 6.13
N HIS A 195 5.63 -12.06 7.15
CA HIS A 195 5.39 -10.63 7.01
C HIS A 195 6.35 -9.98 6.00
N ILE A 196 7.65 -10.22 6.11
CA ILE A 196 8.63 -9.62 5.21
C ILE A 196 8.46 -10.17 3.79
N TYR A 197 8.25 -11.48 3.62
CA TYR A 197 8.01 -12.09 2.31
C TYR A 197 6.76 -11.51 1.63
N ASN A 198 5.66 -11.37 2.37
CA ASN A 198 4.43 -10.82 1.83
C ASN A 198 4.59 -9.37 1.36
N ASN A 199 5.42 -8.59 2.06
CA ASN A 199 5.75 -7.19 1.74
C ASN A 199 7.10 -7.03 1.01
N VAL A 200 7.62 -8.09 0.38
CA VAL A 200 9.00 -8.07 -0.14
C VAL A 200 9.23 -6.97 -1.16
N LEU A 201 8.27 -6.63 -2.01
CA LEU A 201 8.41 -5.55 -3.00
C LEU A 201 8.56 -4.17 -2.34
N TYR A 202 7.88 -3.97 -1.22
CA TYR A 202 7.98 -2.74 -0.44
C TYR A 202 9.33 -2.65 0.27
N TYR A 203 9.78 -3.75 0.88
CA TYR A 203 11.05 -3.77 1.63
C TYR A 203 12.29 -3.82 0.74
N SER A 204 12.21 -4.49 -0.40
CA SER A 204 13.29 -4.58 -1.39
C SER A 204 13.34 -3.41 -2.36
N LYS A 205 12.86 -2.22 -1.96
CA LYS A 205 12.78 -1.02 -2.81
C LYS A 205 14.13 -0.56 -3.40
N ASN A 206 15.25 -0.95 -2.79
CA ASN A 206 16.59 -0.65 -3.29
C ASN A 206 17.14 -1.76 -4.22
N ILE A 207 16.40 -2.87 -4.38
CA ILE A 207 16.76 -4.03 -5.19
C ILE A 207 15.92 -4.00 -6.46
N PHE A 208 16.49 -3.38 -7.49
CA PHE A 208 15.88 -3.21 -8.81
C PHE A 208 15.82 -4.52 -9.62
N ILE A 209 14.99 -4.52 -10.66
CA ILE A 209 14.79 -5.64 -11.58
C ILE A 209 16.03 -5.72 -12.49
N ARG A 210 17.14 -6.26 -11.97
CA ARG A 210 18.37 -6.46 -12.75
C ARG A 210 18.14 -7.44 -13.91
N LYS A 211 18.88 -7.22 -15.01
CA LYS A 211 19.01 -8.17 -16.13
C LYS A 211 19.55 -9.52 -15.65
#